data_AF-A0A952LLD6-F1
#
_entry.id   AF-A0A952LLD6-F1
#
_cell.length_a   1.000
_cell.length_b   1.000
_cell.length_c   1.000
_cell.angle_alpha   90.00
_cell.angle_beta   90.00
_cell.angle_gamma   90.00
#
_symmetry.space_group_name_H-M   'P 1'
#
loop_
_entity.id
_entity.type
_entity.pdbx_description
1 polymer ?
#
loop_
_entity_poly.entity_id
_entity_poly.type
_entity_poly.pdbx_seq_one_letter_code
_entity_poly.pdbx_strand_id
1 'polypeptide(L)'
;MVTDQPQWYVQKGSRVQGPFSSDEVGRFLLLGRVRNTDRVSRDGELWEPVTQVPELIPEELLDLHSESGWERFLEVRSANDERSEPPEPVNVERRREDVTADIKRDWHRPISVSTALPWSLLGITLAALCMVLYLNNIGLQTGQM
;
A
#
# COMPACT_ATOMS: atom_id res chain seq x y z
N MET A 1 -7.71 8.84 -30.43
CA MET A 1 -8.20 9.15 -29.06
C MET A 1 -7.18 8.52 -28.14
N VAL A 2 -6.26 9.32 -27.57
CA VAL A 2 -5.32 8.78 -26.58
C VAL A 2 -6.09 8.77 -25.26
N THR A 3 -6.47 7.59 -24.79
CA THR A 3 -7.00 7.43 -23.44
C THR A 3 -5.82 7.55 -22.49
N ASP A 4 -5.69 8.70 -21.82
CA ASP A 4 -4.72 8.91 -20.76
C ASP A 4 -5.14 8.08 -19.54
N GLN A 5 -4.80 6.80 -19.56
CA GLN A 5 -5.07 5.89 -18.44
C GLN A 5 -4.01 6.12 -17.36
N PRO A 6 -4.41 6.25 -16.09
CA PRO A 6 -3.49 6.52 -15.00
C PRO A 6 -2.40 5.45 -14.95
N GLN A 7 -1.15 5.91 -14.93
CA GLN A 7 0.04 5.09 -14.89
C GLN A 7 0.60 5.03 -13.48
N TRP A 8 0.99 3.83 -13.05
CA TRP A 8 1.44 3.54 -11.70
C TRP A 8 2.82 2.90 -11.69
N TYR A 9 3.67 3.40 -10.80
CA TYR A 9 4.91 2.76 -10.41
C TYR A 9 4.70 1.99 -9.12
N VAL A 10 5.29 0.80 -9.02
CA VAL A 10 5.25 -0.03 -7.82
C VAL A 10 6.67 -0.18 -7.27
N GLN A 11 6.85 0.15 -6.00
CA GLN A 11 8.08 -0.03 -5.24
C GLN A 11 7.95 -1.25 -4.33
N LYS A 12 8.77 -2.27 -4.62
CA LYS A 12 8.89 -3.49 -3.84
C LYS A 12 10.29 -3.57 -3.26
N GLY A 13 10.40 -3.32 -1.96
CA GLY A 13 11.70 -3.16 -1.31
C GLY A 13 12.50 -2.02 -1.96
N SER A 14 13.65 -2.34 -2.56
CA SER A 14 14.54 -1.37 -3.21
C SER A 14 14.33 -1.22 -4.72
N ARG A 15 13.35 -1.93 -5.31
CA ARG A 15 13.12 -1.93 -6.77
C ARG A 15 11.85 -1.18 -7.11
N VAL A 16 11.94 -0.33 -8.12
CA VAL A 16 10.80 0.35 -8.76
C VAL A 16 10.51 -0.33 -10.09
N GLN A 17 9.23 -0.60 -10.36
CA GLN A 17 8.74 -1.22 -11.59
C GLN A 17 7.55 -0.42 -12.13
N GLY A 18 7.36 -0.45 -13.45
CA GLY A 18 6.29 0.25 -14.14
C GLY A 18 6.81 1.09 -15.32
N PRO A 19 5.96 1.93 -15.91
CA PRO A 19 4.60 2.21 -15.49
C PRO A 19 3.62 1.07 -15.80
N PHE A 20 2.59 0.92 -14.97
CA PHE A 20 1.52 -0.06 -15.09
C PHE A 20 0.15 0.61 -15.08
N SER A 21 -0.85 0.00 -15.71
CA SER A 21 -2.24 0.42 -15.52
C SER A 21 -2.77 0.02 -14.14
N SER A 22 -3.87 0.62 -13.70
CA SER A 22 -4.56 0.20 -12.48
C SER A 22 -4.96 -1.28 -12.52
N ASP A 23 -5.44 -1.77 -13.67
CA ASP A 23 -5.81 -3.19 -13.87
C ASP A 23 -4.61 -4.14 -13.73
N GLU A 24 -3.44 -3.73 -14.23
CA GLU A 24 -2.21 -4.51 -14.09
C GLU A 24 -1.78 -4.63 -12.63
N VAL A 25 -1.81 -3.52 -11.89
CA VAL A 25 -1.49 -3.52 -10.46
C VAL A 25 -2.51 -4.38 -9.70
N GLY A 26 -3.80 -4.24 -9.98
CA GLY A 26 -4.86 -5.06 -9.38
C GLY A 26 -4.64 -6.57 -9.60
N ARG A 27 -4.33 -6.96 -10.84
CA ARG A 27 -3.97 -8.34 -11.18
C ARG A 27 -2.71 -8.81 -10.45
N PHE A 28 -1.71 -7.94 -10.27
CA PHE A 28 -0.52 -8.32 -9.51
C PHE A 28 -0.79 -8.51 -8.02
N LEU A 29 -1.75 -7.77 -7.43
CA LEU A 29 -2.22 -7.99 -6.06
C LEU A 29 -2.94 -9.35 -5.95
N LEU A 30 -3.85 -9.66 -6.88
CA LEU A 30 -4.55 -10.96 -6.93
C LEU A 30 -3.59 -12.14 -6.99
N LEU A 31 -2.51 -11.99 -7.76
CA LEU A 31 -1.48 -13.02 -7.95
C LEU A 31 -0.43 -13.05 -6.83
N GLY A 32 -0.43 -12.07 -5.90
CA GLY A 32 0.56 -11.94 -4.83
C GLY A 32 1.94 -11.47 -5.30
N ARG A 33 2.04 -10.91 -6.51
CA ARG A 33 3.29 -10.34 -7.05
C ARG A 33 3.60 -8.99 -6.38
N VAL A 34 2.55 -8.25 -6.08
CA VAL A 34 2.55 -7.04 -5.24
C VAL A 34 1.87 -7.39 -3.92
N ARG A 35 2.48 -6.98 -2.80
CA ARG A 35 1.94 -7.17 -1.44
C ARG A 35 1.23 -5.91 -0.97
N ASN A 36 0.35 -6.04 0.02
CA ASN A 36 -0.33 -4.89 0.63
C ASN A 36 0.63 -3.91 1.34
N THR A 37 1.84 -4.35 1.67
CA THR A 37 2.91 -3.52 2.24
C THR A 37 3.74 -2.78 1.19
N ASP A 38 3.61 -3.16 -0.09
CA ASP A 38 4.34 -2.49 -1.17
C ASP A 38 3.76 -1.08 -1.39
N ARG A 39 4.59 -0.20 -1.96
CA ARG A 39 4.25 1.19 -2.20
C ARG A 39 3.99 1.45 -3.67
N VAL A 40 3.12 2.42 -3.94
CA VAL A 40 2.76 2.85 -5.29
C VAL A 40 2.93 4.35 -5.44
N SER A 41 3.11 4.80 -6.68
CA SER A 41 3.29 6.22 -7.02
C SER A 41 2.80 6.49 -8.44
N ARG A 42 2.27 7.70 -8.68
CA ARG A 42 1.94 8.18 -10.03
C ARG A 42 3.10 8.91 -10.70
N ASP A 43 3.99 9.50 -9.91
CA ASP A 43 5.08 10.38 -10.38
C ASP A 43 6.49 9.81 -10.14
N GLY A 44 6.61 8.76 -9.32
CA GLY A 44 7.87 8.18 -8.89
C GLY A 44 8.55 8.93 -7.74
N GLU A 45 7.94 10.01 -7.24
CA GLU A 45 8.45 10.85 -6.15
C GLU A 45 7.68 10.61 -4.86
N LEU A 46 6.34 10.69 -4.93
CA LEU A 46 5.46 10.46 -3.79
C LEU A 46 5.04 8.99 -3.76
N TRP A 47 5.45 8.29 -2.71
CA TRP A 47 5.17 6.87 -2.52
C TRP A 47 4.18 6.67 -1.38
N GLU A 48 3.07 5.99 -1.64
CA GLU A 48 2.05 5.65 -0.67
C GLU A 48 1.81 4.14 -0.61
N PRO A 49 1.39 3.56 0.53
CA PRO A 49 1.03 2.15 0.59
C PRO A 49 -0.09 1.83 -0.41
N VAL A 50 -0.03 0.69 -1.10
CA VAL A 50 -1.05 0.31 -2.11
C VAL A 50 -2.48 0.32 -1.56
N THR A 51 -2.63 0.00 -0.27
CA THR A 51 -3.92 0.00 0.43
C THR A 51 -4.52 1.38 0.68
N GLN A 52 -3.73 2.46 0.53
CA GLN A 52 -4.22 3.84 0.61
C GLN A 52 -4.77 4.33 -0.73
N VAL A 53 -4.68 3.51 -1.78
CA VAL A 53 -5.18 3.81 -3.12
C VAL A 53 -6.29 2.81 -3.47
N PRO A 54 -7.57 3.08 -3.11
CA PRO A 54 -8.66 2.14 -3.32
C PRO A 54 -8.89 1.75 -4.77
N GLU A 55 -8.57 2.63 -5.72
CA GLU A 55 -8.75 2.36 -7.16
C GLU A 55 -7.83 1.25 -7.69
N LEU A 56 -6.80 0.88 -6.94
CA LEU A 56 -5.88 -0.21 -7.27
C LEU A 56 -6.27 -1.53 -6.62
N ILE A 57 -7.27 -1.57 -5.73
CA ILE A 57 -7.62 -2.74 -4.93
C ILE A 57 -8.82 -3.45 -5.57
N PRO A 58 -8.63 -4.66 -6.14
CA PRO A 58 -9.72 -5.52 -6.59
C PRO A 58 -10.73 -5.80 -5.48
N GLU A 59 -12.01 -5.83 -5.85
CA GLU A 59 -13.11 -6.07 -4.91
C GLU A 59 -13.02 -7.46 -4.24
N GLU A 60 -12.45 -8.44 -4.92
CA GLU A 60 -12.25 -9.80 -4.42
C GLU A 60 -11.31 -9.85 -3.20
N LEU A 61 -10.42 -8.87 -3.05
CA LEU A 61 -9.52 -8.78 -1.91
C LEU A 61 -10.17 -8.15 -0.68
N LEU A 62 -11.35 -7.54 -0.81
CA LEU A 62 -12.04 -6.86 0.28
C LEU A 62 -12.86 -7.83 1.15
N ASP A 63 -13.25 -8.99 0.61
CA ASP A 63 -14.15 -9.96 1.28
C ASP A 63 -13.51 -11.34 1.55
N LEU A 64 -12.18 -11.40 1.75
CA LEU A 64 -11.46 -12.67 1.94
C LEU A 64 -11.82 -13.45 3.22
N HIS A 65 -12.59 -12.84 4.12
CA HIS A 65 -13.03 -13.45 5.38
C HIS A 65 -14.28 -14.32 5.22
N SER A 66 -15.10 -14.08 4.20
CA SER A 66 -16.26 -14.91 3.90
C SER A 66 -15.85 -16.09 3.02
N GLU A 67 -16.52 -17.24 3.18
CA GLU A 67 -16.27 -18.41 2.30
C GLU A 67 -16.59 -18.06 0.84
N SER A 68 -17.69 -17.33 0.60
CA SER A 68 -18.07 -16.86 -0.74
C SER A 68 -17.08 -15.88 -1.38
N GLY A 69 -16.49 -14.99 -0.57
CA GLY A 69 -15.48 -14.04 -1.05
C GLY A 69 -14.15 -14.73 -1.30
N TRP A 70 -13.81 -15.73 -0.49
CA TRP A 70 -12.66 -16.59 -0.70
C TRP A 70 -12.76 -17.39 -2.01
N GLU A 71 -13.92 -18.01 -2.29
CA GLU A 71 -14.16 -18.72 -3.54
C GLU A 71 -14.04 -17.81 -4.76
N ARG A 72 -14.63 -16.60 -4.71
CA ARG A 72 -14.53 -15.61 -5.78
C ARG A 72 -13.09 -15.19 -6.04
N PHE A 73 -12.32 -14.95 -4.97
CA PHE A 73 -10.90 -14.64 -5.08
C PHE A 73 -10.12 -15.76 -5.79
N LEU A 74 -10.36 -17.02 -5.43
CA LEU A 74 -9.70 -18.17 -6.07
C LEU A 74 -10.06 -18.29 -7.55
N GLU A 75 -11.33 -18.10 -7.90
CA GLU A 75 -11.81 -18.13 -9.29
C GLU A 75 -11.11 -17.04 -10.12
N VAL A 76 -11.20 -15.78 -9.70
CA VAL A 76 -10.62 -14.64 -10.43
C VAL A 76 -9.10 -14.76 -10.52
N ARG A 77 -8.43 -15.19 -9.44
CA ARG A 77 -7.00 -15.46 -9.46
C ARG A 77 -6.63 -16.52 -10.49
N SER A 78 -7.38 -17.63 -10.53
CA SER A 78 -7.11 -18.73 -11.47
C SER A 78 -7.26 -18.28 -12.93
N ALA A 79 -8.27 -17.47 -13.22
CA ALA A 79 -8.47 -16.86 -14.54
C ALA A 79 -7.34 -15.88 -14.91
N ASN A 80 -6.73 -15.20 -13.94
CA ASN A 80 -5.61 -14.29 -14.19
C ASN A 80 -4.25 -14.99 -14.27
N ASP A 81 -4.15 -16.26 -13.89
CA ASP A 81 -2.92 -17.07 -13.89
C ASP A 81 -2.81 -17.98 -15.13
N GLU A 82 -3.41 -17.56 -16.27
CA GLU A 82 -3.47 -18.24 -17.58
C GLU A 82 -2.12 -18.71 -18.17
N ARG A 83 -0.99 -18.49 -17.49
CA ARG A 83 0.34 -18.91 -17.94
C ARG A 83 0.79 -20.29 -17.48
N SER A 84 -0.08 -21.13 -16.93
CA SER A 84 0.29 -22.50 -16.55
C SER A 84 -0.15 -23.49 -17.62
N GLU A 85 0.77 -23.90 -18.48
CA GLU A 85 0.73 -25.27 -19.01
C GLU A 85 0.48 -26.21 -17.82
N PRO A 86 -0.37 -27.25 -17.97
CA PRO A 86 -0.61 -28.19 -16.88
C PRO A 86 0.74 -28.73 -16.42
N PRO A 87 1.16 -28.45 -15.17
CA PRO A 87 2.47 -28.88 -14.73
C PRO A 87 2.50 -30.40 -14.77
N GLU A 88 3.55 -30.95 -15.39
CA GLU A 88 4.09 -32.27 -15.05
C GLU A 88 3.94 -32.51 -13.54
N PRO A 89 3.62 -33.73 -13.08
CA PRO A 89 3.24 -34.03 -11.69
C PRO A 89 4.44 -33.92 -10.73
N VAL A 90 4.94 -32.70 -10.57
CA VAL A 90 5.75 -32.24 -9.45
C VAL A 90 4.74 -31.81 -8.38
N ASN A 91 5.06 -31.99 -7.11
CA ASN A 91 4.21 -31.63 -5.97
C ASN A 91 3.99 -30.10 -5.88
N VAL A 92 3.14 -29.56 -6.77
CA VAL A 92 2.87 -28.14 -7.00
C VAL A 92 1.75 -27.65 -6.09
N GLU A 93 0.86 -28.55 -5.66
CA GLU A 93 -0.30 -28.21 -4.84
C GLU A 93 0.10 -27.54 -3.52
N ARG A 94 1.08 -28.13 -2.81
CA ARG A 94 1.60 -27.57 -1.55
C ARG A 94 2.14 -26.14 -1.72
N ARG A 95 2.75 -25.83 -2.87
CA ARG A 95 3.31 -24.49 -3.13
C ARG A 95 2.21 -23.46 -3.44
N ARG A 96 1.10 -23.86 -4.05
CA ARG A 96 -0.01 -22.96 -4.40
C ARG A 96 -0.83 -22.59 -3.17
N GLU A 97 -1.13 -23.56 -2.31
CA GLU A 97 -1.85 -23.34 -1.05
C GLU A 97 -1.12 -22.37 -0.13
N ASP A 98 0.21 -22.46 -0.07
CA ASP A 98 1.05 -21.59 0.79
C ASP A 98 0.93 -20.12 0.35
N VAL A 99 0.93 -19.86 -0.96
CA VAL A 99 0.83 -18.50 -1.51
C VAL A 99 -0.55 -17.88 -1.29
N THR A 100 -1.64 -18.63 -1.49
CA THR A 100 -3.00 -18.11 -1.28
C THR A 100 -3.28 -17.86 0.19
N ALA A 101 -2.82 -18.75 1.08
CA ALA A 101 -2.91 -18.57 2.52
C ALA A 101 -2.13 -17.34 3.01
N ASP A 102 -0.94 -17.09 2.47
CA ASP A 102 -0.14 -15.91 2.79
C ASP A 102 -0.82 -14.61 2.36
N ILE A 103 -1.46 -14.59 1.18
CA ILE A 103 -2.25 -13.43 0.73
C ILE A 103 -3.38 -13.17 1.72
N LYS A 104 -4.17 -14.19 2.05
CA LYS A 104 -5.27 -14.05 3.03
C LYS A 104 -4.76 -13.45 4.34
N ARG A 105 -3.64 -13.96 4.87
CA ARG A 105 -3.02 -13.43 6.11
C ARG A 105 -2.56 -11.98 5.98
N ASP A 106 -1.88 -11.64 4.88
CA ASP A 106 -1.35 -10.29 4.67
C ASP A 106 -2.48 -9.26 4.68
N TRP A 107 -3.57 -9.54 3.95
CA TRP A 107 -4.74 -8.66 3.86
C TRP A 107 -5.57 -8.58 5.16
N HIS A 108 -5.42 -9.55 6.07
CA HIS A 108 -6.03 -9.48 7.40
C HIS A 108 -5.22 -8.68 8.43
N ARG A 109 -3.94 -8.42 8.19
CA ARG A 109 -3.12 -7.68 9.16
C ARG A 109 -3.53 -6.20 9.13
N PRO A 110 -3.88 -5.60 10.28
CA PRO A 110 -4.00 -4.15 10.35
C PRO A 110 -2.64 -3.57 9.99
N ILE A 111 -2.63 -2.70 8.99
CA ILE A 111 -1.41 -2.07 8.51
C ILE A 111 -0.92 -1.19 9.66
N SER A 112 0.21 -1.58 10.24
CA SER A 112 0.92 -0.72 11.17
C SER A 112 1.48 0.43 10.35
N VAL A 113 0.64 1.44 10.08
CA VAL A 113 1.10 2.75 9.64
C VAL A 113 2.05 3.20 10.73
N SER A 114 3.34 3.10 10.45
CA SER A 114 4.34 3.74 11.29
C SER A 114 4.21 5.24 11.05
N THR A 115 3.14 5.84 11.59
CA THR A 115 3.07 7.26 11.90
C THR A 115 3.97 7.53 13.10
N ALA A 116 5.22 7.10 12.99
CA ALA A 116 6.28 7.60 13.82
C ALA A 116 6.59 9.00 13.31
N LEU A 117 5.71 9.96 13.59
CA LEU A 117 6.17 11.32 13.79
C LEU A 117 7.13 11.22 14.98
N PRO A 118 8.44 11.38 14.76
CA PRO A 118 9.40 11.22 15.84
C PRO A 118 9.01 12.21 16.93
N TRP A 119 9.13 11.81 18.21
CA TRP A 119 8.84 12.69 19.34
C TRP A 119 9.65 14.00 19.28
N SER A 120 10.70 14.07 18.46
CA SER A 120 11.41 15.30 18.14
C SER A 120 10.53 16.35 17.46
N LEU A 121 9.56 15.97 16.63
CA LEU A 121 8.66 16.89 15.94
C LEU A 121 7.67 17.55 16.92
N LEU A 122 7.21 16.79 17.93
CA LEU A 122 6.44 17.35 19.06
C LEU A 122 7.29 18.26 19.94
N GLY A 123 8.56 17.90 20.18
CA GLY A 123 9.49 18.76 20.94
C GLY A 123 9.80 20.08 20.22
N ILE A 124 10.01 20.03 18.89
CA ILE A 124 10.30 21.21 18.07
C ILE A 124 9.08 22.15 18.03
N THR A 125 7.86 21.62 17.90
CA THR A 125 6.64 22.44 17.89
C THR A 125 6.40 23.10 19.24
N LEU A 126 6.62 22.40 20.36
CA LEU A 126 6.51 22.98 21.71
C LEU A 126 7.56 24.07 21.95
N ALA A 127 8.81 23.83 21.54
CA ALA A 127 9.89 24.81 21.68
C ALA A 127 9.62 26.08 20.84
N ALA A 128 9.16 25.93 19.60
CA ALA A 128 8.78 27.05 18.75
C ALA A 128 7.62 27.85 19.35
N LEU A 129 6.60 27.17 19.89
CA LEU A 129 5.46 27.82 20.54
C LEU A 129 5.87 28.56 21.82
N CYS A 130 6.74 27.96 22.66
CA CYS A 130 7.31 28.63 23.83
C CYS A 130 8.14 29.86 23.45
N MET A 131 8.95 29.79 22.38
CA MET A 131 9.75 30.92 21.92
C MET A 131 8.88 32.08 21.43
N VAL A 132 7.81 31.79 20.68
CA VAL A 132 6.84 32.81 20.25
C VAL A 132 6.16 33.47 21.45
N LEU A 133 5.71 32.69 22.44
CA LEU A 133 5.10 33.24 23.66
C LEU A 133 6.08 34.08 24.49
N TYR A 134 7.34 33.65 24.59
CA TYR A 134 8.39 34.38 25.29
C TYR A 134 8.71 35.72 24.62
N LEU A 135 8.88 35.73 23.30
CA LEU A 135 9.10 36.95 22.52
C LEU A 135 7.90 37.91 22.61
N ASN A 136 6.66 37.38 22.59
CA ASN A 136 5.45 38.17 22.75
C ASN A 136 5.34 38.79 24.17
N ASN A 137 5.75 38.05 25.21
CA ASN A 137 5.77 38.56 26.59
C ASN A 137 6.84 39.65 26.80
N ILE A 138 8.01 39.53 26.17
CA ILE A 138 9.06 40.56 26.24
C ILE A 138 8.66 41.83 25.49
N GLY A 139 8.02 41.69 24.31
CA GLY A 139 7.54 42.83 23.53
C GLY A 139 6.50 43.69 24.24
N LEU A 140 5.77 43.12 25.21
CA LEU A 140 4.81 43.86 26.04
C LEU A 140 5.48 44.68 27.16
N GLN A 141 6.72 44.36 27.56
CA GLN A 141 7.42 45.10 28.63
C GLN A 141 8.20 46.32 28.13
N THR A 142 8.56 46.38 26.84
CA THR A 142 9.29 47.50 26.23
C THR A 142 8.38 48.61 25.67
N GLY A 143 7.06 48.45 25.71
CA GLY A 143 6.07 49.44 25.23
C GLY A 143 5.55 50.44 26.27
N GLN A 144 6.12 50.45 27.48
CA GLN A 144 5.76 51.36 28.57
C GLN A 144 7.03 51.97 29.18
N MET A 145 7.74 52.81 28.42
CA MET A 145 8.66 53.84 28.93
C MET A 145 8.85 54.92 27.88
#